data_AF-A0A7C7YD96-F1
#
_entry.id   AF-A0A7C7YD96-F1
#
_cell.length_a   1.000
_cell.length_b   1.000
_cell.length_c   1.000
_cell.angle_alpha   90.00
_cell.angle_beta   90.00
_cell.angle_gamma   90.00
#
_symmetry.space_group_name_H-M   'P 1'
#
loop_
_entity.id
_entity.type
_entity.pdbx_description
1 polymer ?
#
loop_
_entity_poly.entity_id
_entity_poly.type
_entity_poly.pdbx_seq_one_letter_code
_entity_poly.pdbx_strand_id
1 'polypeptide(L)'
;MKSTNTRNNDEVKKLIATTMATALFASAAFAQVSTDSVQIVGITKSPFGMSFNTEKGDQYVIESTLDFDKWNTVETLDGTGQTVKFVELREIYYPQQYYRVRL
;
A
#
# COMPACT_ATOMS: atom_id res chain seq x y z
N MET A 1 4.64 62.23 6.72
CA MET A 1 5.36 61.18 7.47
C MET A 1 4.59 59.87 7.34
N LYS A 2 5.29 58.77 7.02
CA LYS A 2 4.74 57.46 6.67
C LYS A 2 4.13 56.79 7.91
N SER A 3 2.91 56.25 7.81
CA SER A 3 2.36 55.29 8.78
C SER A 3 2.52 53.89 8.20
N THR A 4 3.38 53.07 8.80
CA THR A 4 3.53 51.65 8.44
C THR A 4 2.52 50.83 9.20
N ASN A 5 1.54 50.30 8.47
CA ASN A 5 0.53 49.35 8.93
C ASN A 5 1.18 47.97 9.13
N THR A 6 1.64 47.69 10.35
CA THR A 6 2.09 46.36 10.75
C THR A 6 0.85 45.52 11.05
N ARG A 7 0.28 44.85 10.04
CA ARG A 7 -0.64 43.73 10.30
C ARG A 7 0.10 42.73 11.19
N ASN A 8 -0.41 42.55 12.38
CA ASN A 8 0.12 41.77 13.48
C ASN A 8 0.56 40.41 12.96
N ASN A 9 1.85 40.07 13.07
CA ASN A 9 2.41 38.82 12.56
C ASN A 9 1.69 37.58 13.14
N ASP A 10 1.00 37.73 14.26
CA ASP A 10 0.24 36.65 14.89
C ASP A 10 -1.09 36.37 14.16
N GLU A 11 -1.73 37.40 13.58
CA GLU A 11 -2.90 37.20 12.72
C GLU A 11 -2.50 36.56 11.39
N VAL A 12 -1.35 36.94 10.84
CA VAL A 12 -0.79 36.34 9.61
C VAL A 12 -0.39 34.89 9.88
N LYS A 13 0.29 34.59 10.99
CA LYS A 13 0.61 33.21 11.39
C LYS A 13 -0.64 32.38 11.64
N LYS A 14 -1.67 32.95 12.27
CA LYS A 14 -2.96 32.28 12.49
C LYS A 14 -3.67 32.02 11.16
N LEU A 15 -3.67 32.96 10.22
CA LEU A 15 -4.25 32.79 8.89
C LEU A 15 -3.50 31.73 8.06
N ILE A 16 -2.17 31.69 8.13
CA ILE A 16 -1.35 30.66 7.48
C ILE A 16 -1.62 29.29 8.11
N ALA A 17 -1.65 29.19 9.44
CA ALA A 17 -1.96 27.95 10.16
C ALA A 17 -3.38 27.46 9.84
N THR A 18 -4.36 28.35 9.78
CA THR A 18 -5.74 28.03 9.37
C THR A 18 -5.81 27.62 7.91
N THR A 19 -5.05 28.25 7.00
CA THR A 19 -5.03 27.88 5.57
C THR A 19 -4.39 26.50 5.34
N MET A 20 -3.32 26.18 6.08
CA MET A 20 -2.66 24.87 6.02
C MET A 20 -3.53 23.77 6.66
N ALA A 21 -4.28 24.09 7.73
CA ALA A 21 -5.21 23.17 8.35
C ALA A 21 -6.43 22.89 7.45
N THR A 22 -6.94 23.89 6.72
CA THR A 22 -8.03 23.69 5.74
C THR A 22 -7.54 22.96 4.47
N ALA A 23 -6.27 23.13 4.07
CA ALA A 23 -5.66 22.39 2.97
C ALA A 23 -5.40 20.90 3.28
N LEU A 24 -5.37 20.50 4.56
CA LEU A 24 -5.18 19.10 4.96
C LEU A 24 -6.43 18.23 4.80
N PHE A 25 -7.61 18.82 4.57
CA PHE A 25 -8.86 18.07 4.42
C PHE A 25 -9.29 17.82 2.96
N ALA A 26 -8.59 18.37 1.97
CA ALA A 26 -8.91 18.14 0.56
C ALA A 26 -8.23 16.90 -0.06
N SER A 27 -7.58 16.05 0.74
CA SER A 27 -7.00 14.78 0.26
C SER A 27 -7.64 13.54 0.86
N ALA A 28 -8.69 13.66 1.67
CA ALA A 28 -9.36 12.54 2.33
C ALA A 28 -10.64 12.07 1.60
N ALA A 29 -10.71 12.26 0.28
CA ALA A 29 -11.86 11.82 -0.53
C ALA A 29 -11.42 11.08 -1.81
N PHE A 30 -10.47 10.17 -1.67
CA PHE A 30 -10.69 8.87 -2.26
C PHE A 30 -10.99 7.96 -1.08
N ALA A 31 -12.27 7.77 -0.80
CA ALA A 31 -12.68 6.55 -0.13
C ALA A 31 -12.17 5.43 -1.03
N GLN A 32 -11.01 4.88 -0.68
CA GLN A 32 -10.53 3.62 -1.20
C GLN A 32 -11.71 2.69 -0.99
N VAL A 33 -12.34 2.26 -2.10
CA VAL A 33 -13.24 1.12 -2.02
C VAL A 33 -12.32 0.02 -1.53
N SER A 34 -12.42 -0.31 -0.24
CA SER A 34 -11.82 -1.50 0.33
C SER A 34 -12.54 -2.65 -0.34
N THR A 35 -12.08 -3.02 -1.54
CA THR A 35 -12.45 -4.28 -2.10
C THR A 35 -11.71 -5.26 -1.21
N ASP A 36 -12.41 -5.92 -0.28
CA ASP A 36 -11.87 -7.00 0.56
C ASP A 36 -11.19 -8.13 -0.28
N SER A 37 -11.27 -8.05 -1.61
CA SER A 37 -10.55 -8.85 -2.58
C SER A 37 -9.14 -8.30 -2.88
N VAL A 38 -8.13 -9.15 -2.72
CA VAL A 38 -6.81 -8.95 -3.33
C VAL A 38 -6.90 -9.15 -4.84
N GLN A 39 -6.48 -8.15 -5.62
CA GLN A 39 -6.47 -8.20 -7.08
C GLN A 39 -5.08 -8.58 -7.60
N ILE A 40 -4.97 -9.77 -8.20
CA ILE A 40 -3.77 -10.18 -8.94
C ILE A 40 -3.77 -9.49 -10.31
N VAL A 41 -2.77 -8.66 -10.57
CA VAL A 41 -2.66 -7.84 -11.79
C VAL A 41 -1.62 -8.36 -12.78
N GLY A 42 -0.80 -9.35 -12.41
CA GLY A 42 0.18 -9.94 -13.32
C GLY A 42 0.75 -11.26 -12.84
N ILE A 43 1.13 -12.12 -13.78
CA ILE A 43 1.76 -13.42 -13.54
C ILE A 43 3.01 -13.55 -14.43
N THR A 44 4.12 -14.00 -13.84
CA THR A 44 5.34 -14.44 -14.54
C THR A 44 5.48 -15.95 -14.37
N LYS A 45 5.72 -16.70 -15.46
CA LYS A 45 5.78 -18.17 -15.41
C LYS A 45 7.11 -18.72 -14.89
N SER A 46 8.23 -18.11 -15.24
CA SER A 46 9.57 -18.58 -14.86
C SER A 46 10.57 -17.42 -14.72
N PRO A 47 11.21 -17.25 -13.55
CA PRO A 47 10.77 -17.82 -12.27
C PRO A 47 9.30 -17.45 -11.99
N PHE A 48 8.59 -18.28 -11.22
CA PHE A 48 7.21 -17.97 -10.89
C PHE A 48 7.16 -16.63 -10.17
N GLY A 49 6.21 -15.79 -10.52
CA GLY A 49 5.99 -14.52 -9.84
C GLY A 49 4.58 -14.01 -10.06
N MET A 50 4.12 -13.19 -9.13
CA MET A 50 2.81 -12.57 -9.22
C MET A 50 2.87 -11.13 -8.71
N SER A 51 2.06 -10.27 -9.33
CA SER A 51 1.90 -8.89 -8.91
C SER A 51 0.48 -8.65 -8.46
N PHE A 52 0.31 -7.88 -7.39
CA PHE A 52 -0.99 -7.56 -6.82
C PHE A 52 -0.99 -6.16 -6.21
N ASN A 53 -2.17 -5.55 -6.16
CA ASN A 53 -2.35 -4.24 -5.54
C ASN A 53 -2.40 -4.37 -4.02
N THR A 54 -1.72 -3.47 -3.33
CA THR A 54 -1.74 -3.38 -1.86
C THR A 54 -2.42 -2.10 -1.41
N GLU A 55 -3.04 -2.12 -0.24
CA GLU A 55 -3.56 -0.94 0.44
C GLU A 55 -2.58 -0.48 1.52
N LYS A 56 -2.48 0.82 1.75
CA LYS A 56 -1.52 1.36 2.70
C LYS A 56 -1.94 1.06 4.14
N GLY A 57 -1.08 0.37 4.90
CA GLY A 57 -1.30 0.06 6.31
C GLY A 57 -1.87 -1.35 6.56
N ASP A 58 -2.25 -2.05 5.50
CA ASP A 58 -2.59 -3.47 5.54
C ASP A 58 -1.33 -4.33 5.53
N GLN A 59 -1.44 -5.57 6.00
CA GLN A 59 -0.37 -6.56 5.92
C GLN A 59 -0.81 -7.73 5.05
N TYR A 60 0.08 -8.17 4.16
CA TYR A 60 -0.18 -9.28 3.26
C TYR A 60 0.75 -10.44 3.54
N VAL A 61 0.21 -11.66 3.50
CA VAL A 61 0.96 -12.90 3.64
C VAL A 61 0.89 -13.68 2.35
N ILE A 62 2.06 -13.95 1.76
CA ILE A 62 2.20 -14.84 0.62
C ILE A 62 2.44 -16.23 1.18
N GLU A 63 1.58 -17.17 0.80
CA GLU A 63 1.66 -18.55 1.25
C GLU A 63 1.83 -19.49 0.05
N SER A 64 2.43 -20.65 0.29
CA SER A 64 2.55 -21.70 -0.71
C SER A 64 2.17 -23.07 -0.17
N THR A 65 1.73 -23.93 -1.07
CA THR A 65 1.32 -25.31 -0.77
C THR A 65 1.65 -26.25 -1.93
N LEU A 66 1.78 -27.53 -1.63
CA LEU A 66 1.90 -28.63 -2.59
C LEU A 66 0.63 -29.48 -2.65
N ASP A 67 -0.17 -29.48 -1.58
CA ASP A 67 -1.28 -30.42 -1.34
C ASP A 67 -2.63 -29.73 -1.09
N PHE A 68 -2.67 -28.40 -1.01
CA PHE A 68 -3.82 -27.57 -0.65
C PHE A 68 -4.33 -27.73 0.80
N ASP A 69 -3.78 -28.65 1.58
CA ASP A 69 -4.13 -28.89 2.98
C ASP A 69 -3.26 -28.01 3.90
N LYS A 70 -1.95 -27.98 3.64
CA LYS A 70 -0.99 -27.21 4.45
C LYS A 70 -0.42 -26.05 3.67
N TRP A 71 -0.63 -24.85 4.21
CA TRP A 71 -0.13 -23.59 3.65
C TRP A 71 1.03 -23.08 4.52
N ASN A 72 2.17 -22.85 3.90
CA ASN A 72 3.36 -22.31 4.55
C ASN A 72 3.55 -20.85 4.14
N THR A 73 3.76 -19.97 5.12
CA THR A 73 4.18 -18.59 4.87
C THR A 73 5.51 -18.57 4.13
N VAL A 74 5.55 -17.85 3.03
CA VAL A 74 6.74 -17.61 2.21
C VAL A 74 7.30 -16.24 2.52
N GLU A 75 6.42 -15.24 2.57
CA GLU A 75 6.78 -13.84 2.77
C GLU A 75 5.61 -13.08 3.39
N THR A 76 5.93 -12.10 4.21
CA THR A 76 4.98 -11.13 4.76
C THR A 76 5.45 -9.74 4.34
N LEU A 77 4.53 -8.92 3.85
CA LEU A 77 4.84 -7.56 3.40
C LEU A 77 3.78 -6.57 3.86
N ASP A 78 4.22 -5.36 4.19
CA ASP A 78 3.33 -4.25 4.50
C ASP A 78 2.87 -3.57 3.21
N GLY A 79 1.58 -3.35 3.10
CA GLY A 79 0.99 -2.66 1.97
C GLY A 79 1.35 -1.18 1.96
N THR A 80 1.72 -0.70 0.78
CA THR A 80 2.19 0.68 0.58
C THR A 80 1.19 1.55 -0.18
N GLY A 81 0.07 0.96 -0.64
CA GLY A 81 -0.83 1.60 -1.60
C GLY A 81 -0.38 1.42 -3.06
N GLN A 82 0.65 0.61 -3.32
CA GLN A 82 1.20 0.37 -4.64
C GLN A 82 1.06 -1.10 -5.06
N THR A 83 1.21 -1.36 -6.36
CA THR A 83 1.39 -2.73 -6.86
C THR A 83 2.75 -3.25 -6.42
N VAL A 84 2.77 -4.42 -5.79
CA VAL A 84 3.99 -5.15 -5.44
C VAL A 84 4.19 -6.34 -6.37
N LYS A 85 5.42 -6.84 -6.45
CA LYS A 85 5.76 -8.07 -7.20
C LYS A 85 6.47 -9.05 -6.29
N PHE A 86 5.87 -10.22 -6.12
CA PHE A 86 6.51 -11.40 -5.56
C PHE A 86 7.20 -12.19 -6.67
N VAL A 87 8.39 -12.71 -6.38
CA VAL A 87 9.11 -13.64 -7.25
C VAL A 87 9.59 -14.81 -6.40
N GLU A 88 9.23 -16.02 -6.81
CA GLU A 88 9.74 -17.24 -6.19
C GLU A 88 11.19 -17.47 -6.61
N LEU A 89 12.12 -17.20 -5.69
CA LEU A 89 13.55 -17.38 -5.89
C LEU A 89 14.10 -18.59 -5.11
N ARG A 90 13.29 -19.29 -4.31
CA ARG A 90 13.74 -20.49 -3.61
C ARG A 90 14.05 -21.56 -4.66
N GLU A 91 15.21 -22.21 -4.52
CA GLU A 91 15.58 -23.35 -5.36
C GLU A 91 14.84 -24.60 -4.89
N ILE A 92 13.54 -24.67 -5.20
CA ILE A 92 12.66 -25.77 -4.80
C ILE A 92 12.28 -26.64 -6.00
N TYR A 93 12.54 -27.94 -5.85
CA TYR A 93 12.32 -28.94 -6.90
C TYR A 93 10.96 -29.61 -6.70
N TYR A 94 9.88 -28.88 -6.99
CA TYR A 94 8.53 -29.44 -6.98
C TYR A 94 7.90 -29.29 -8.38
N PRO A 95 7.36 -30.38 -8.97
CA PRO A 95 6.79 -30.34 -10.31
C PRO A 95 5.56 -29.43 -10.40
N GLN A 96 4.89 -29.17 -9.27
CA GLN A 96 3.77 -28.24 -9.18
C GLN A 96 3.69 -27.63 -7.79
N GLN A 97 3.56 -26.30 -7.71
CA GLN A 97 3.41 -25.56 -6.48
C GLN A 97 2.36 -24.48 -6.67
N TYR A 98 1.61 -24.22 -5.62
CA TYR A 98 0.52 -23.26 -5.62
C TYR A 98 0.80 -22.14 -4.64
N TYR A 99 0.33 -20.95 -4.98
CA TYR A 99 0.53 -19.73 -4.22
C TYR A 99 -0.79 -19.01 -4.01
N ARG A 100 -0.90 -18.33 -2.88
CA ARG A 100 -1.99 -17.37 -2.61
C ARG A 100 -1.45 -16.15 -1.86
N VAL A 101 -2.21 -15.08 -1.93
CA VAL A 101 -2.02 -13.88 -1.11
C VAL A 101 -3.18 -13.82 -0.12
N ARG A 102 -2.87 -13.57 1.15
CA ARG A 102 -3.84 -13.28 2.20
C ARG A 102 -3.66 -11.86 2.68
N LEU A 103 -4.78 -11.18 2.91
CA LEU A 103 -4.89 -10.01 3.78
C LEU A 103 -5.03 -10.48 5.24
#